data_AF-A0A7W1F7N9-F1
#
_entry.id   AF-A0A7W1F7N9-F1
#
_cell.length_a   1.000
_cell.length_b   1.000
_cell.length_c   1.000
_cell.angle_alpha   90.00
_cell.angle_beta   90.00
_cell.angle_gamma   90.00
#
_symmetry.space_group_name_H-M   'P 1'
#
loop_
_entity.id
_entity.type
_entity.pdbx_description
1 polymer ?
#
loop_
_entity_poly.entity_id
_entity_poly.type
_entity_poly.pdbx_seq_one_letter_code
_entity_poly.pdbx_strand_id
1 'polypeptide(L)'
;GSPVAATAISLFGAGTLTKLQTFTMLSGSRLGASFIVLLTGFLYAMKNKGRNRGDSIGMGIQALTMTAIVYLPGMMIGYALLRGGVLDAVNWHASGKLEAVLGRVWGPTVDWVAAHVPGGLLFLVGLGTILVSFKLLDHVLPSVDSDTTVTSKRAAWLKHPWTMFALGCLVATLTLSVSVALTVLVPLAAKGIIKRDEALPYIMGANITTLADTLVVAMLQQTPMAARIVLAEAIGVTVVSVFILAVCYQPVKRAVIGLDDWLVASNRRLGLFVGGLLVLPISFLLSGLVIGTPGV
;
A
#
# COMPACT_ATOMS: atom_id res chain seq x y z
N GLY A 1 0.47 3.00 4.64
CA GLY A 1 -0.48 2.98 3.51
C GLY A 1 -1.90 3.16 4.00
N SER A 2 -2.43 2.15 4.69
CA SER A 2 -3.84 2.08 5.09
C SER A 2 -4.39 3.27 5.89
N PRO A 3 -3.65 3.92 6.82
CA PRO A 3 -4.14 5.13 7.48
C PRO A 3 -4.39 6.29 6.53
N VAL A 4 -3.50 6.49 5.54
CA VAL A 4 -3.62 7.56 4.53
C VAL A 4 -4.79 7.26 3.59
N ALA A 5 -4.98 6.00 3.21
CA ALA A 5 -6.13 5.55 2.42
C ALA A 5 -7.46 5.79 3.16
N ALA A 6 -7.57 5.36 4.41
CA ALA A 6 -8.76 5.58 5.25
C ALA A 6 -9.06 7.08 5.45
N THR A 7 -8.01 7.88 5.61
CA THR A 7 -8.10 9.34 5.69
C THR A 7 -8.65 9.94 4.39
N ALA A 8 -8.13 9.52 3.23
CA ALA A 8 -8.62 9.98 1.93
C ALA A 8 -10.11 9.65 1.74
N ILE A 9 -10.52 8.44 2.11
CA ILE A 9 -11.92 8.01 2.06
C ILE A 9 -12.80 8.81 3.02
N SER A 10 -12.31 9.12 4.22
CA SER A 10 -13.05 9.92 5.20
C SER A 10 -13.21 11.38 4.74
N LEU A 11 -12.15 11.98 4.20
CA LEU A 11 -12.19 13.34 3.63
C LEU A 11 -13.08 13.42 2.38
N PHE A 12 -13.14 12.34 1.58
CA PHE A 12 -14.11 12.21 0.49
C PHE A 12 -15.54 12.16 1.00
N GLY A 13 -15.81 11.36 2.04
CA GLY A 13 -17.12 11.28 2.68
C GLY A 13 -17.57 12.61 3.28
N ALA A 14 -16.64 13.42 3.77
CA ALA A 14 -16.89 14.78 4.28
C ALA A 14 -17.03 15.84 3.16
N GLY A 15 -16.94 15.46 1.88
CA GLY A 15 -17.03 16.39 0.75
C GLY A 15 -15.81 17.27 0.51
N THR A 16 -14.68 17.01 1.21
CA THR A 16 -13.46 17.81 1.12
C THR A 16 -12.59 17.43 -0.09
N LEU A 17 -12.67 16.17 -0.53
CA LEU A 17 -11.92 15.66 -1.68
C LEU A 17 -12.85 15.34 -2.85
N THR A 18 -12.37 15.60 -4.06
CA THR A 18 -13.01 15.11 -5.28
C THR A 18 -12.75 13.62 -5.50
N LYS A 19 -13.51 12.99 -6.41
CA LYS A 19 -13.30 11.59 -6.82
C LYS A 19 -11.86 11.35 -7.28
N LEU A 20 -11.32 12.24 -8.11
CA LEU A 20 -9.97 12.11 -8.67
C LEU A 20 -8.88 12.33 -7.60
N GLN A 21 -9.07 13.30 -6.70
CA GLN A 21 -8.14 13.49 -5.57
C GLN A 21 -8.13 12.28 -4.63
N THR A 22 -9.30 11.73 -4.32
CA THR A 22 -9.41 10.54 -3.47
C THR A 22 -8.73 9.33 -4.10
N PHE A 23 -8.96 9.13 -5.40
CA PHE A 23 -8.37 8.04 -6.18
C PHE A 23 -6.83 8.16 -6.28
N THR A 24 -6.32 9.36 -6.57
CA THR A 24 -4.87 9.61 -6.61
C THR A 24 -4.22 9.50 -5.23
N MET A 25 -4.89 9.94 -4.16
CA MET A 25 -4.41 9.75 -2.79
C MET A 25 -4.40 8.29 -2.37
N LEU A 26 -5.36 7.48 -2.82
CA LEU A 26 -5.39 6.05 -2.54
C LEU A 26 -4.20 5.33 -3.17
N SER A 27 -3.92 5.57 -4.45
CA SER A 27 -2.71 5.04 -5.09
C SER A 27 -1.42 5.59 -4.47
N GLY A 28 -1.41 6.90 -4.17
CA GLY A 28 -0.28 7.57 -3.49
C GLY A 28 0.02 6.95 -2.12
N SER A 29 -1.00 6.51 -1.38
CA SER A 29 -0.84 5.87 -0.08
C SER A 29 -0.08 4.53 -0.16
N ARG A 30 -0.21 3.82 -1.28
CA ARG A 30 0.41 2.51 -1.52
C ARG A 30 1.85 2.69 -2.01
N LEU A 31 2.08 3.65 -2.89
CA LEU A 31 3.44 4.10 -3.23
C LEU A 31 4.21 4.59 -2.00
N GLY A 32 3.56 5.37 -1.13
CA GLY A 32 4.13 5.83 0.13
C GLY A 32 4.46 4.68 1.09
N ALA A 33 3.62 3.65 1.18
CA ALA A 33 3.91 2.47 1.99
C ALA A 33 5.17 1.73 1.51
N SER A 34 5.30 1.52 0.21
CA SER A 34 6.49 0.90 -0.40
C SER A 34 7.73 1.79 -0.27
N PHE A 35 7.56 3.11 -0.30
CA PHE A 35 8.64 4.06 -0.03
C PHE A 35 9.19 3.95 1.40
N ILE A 36 8.33 3.77 2.41
CA ILE A 36 8.79 3.55 3.80
C ILE A 36 9.64 2.27 3.91
N VAL A 37 9.31 1.22 3.16
CA VAL A 37 10.13 -0.01 3.10
C VAL A 37 11.50 0.27 2.48
N LEU A 38 11.56 1.07 1.40
CA LEU A 38 12.82 1.53 0.83
C LEU A 38 13.64 2.37 1.83
N LEU A 39 13.00 3.33 2.49
CA LEU A 39 13.67 4.21 3.45
C LEU A 39 14.23 3.41 4.63
N THR A 40 13.46 2.48 5.18
CA THR A 40 13.90 1.61 6.29
C THR A 40 15.04 0.69 5.85
N GLY A 41 14.94 0.06 4.67
CA GLY A 41 16.02 -0.73 4.08
C GLY A 41 17.30 0.09 3.84
N PHE A 42 17.15 1.33 3.37
CA PHE A 42 18.26 2.27 3.19
C PHE A 42 18.92 2.67 4.51
N LEU A 43 18.13 3.06 5.53
CA LEU A 43 18.63 3.41 6.85
C LEU A 43 19.36 2.23 7.51
N TYR A 44 18.81 1.02 7.39
CA TYR A 44 19.45 -0.21 7.87
C TYR A 44 20.78 -0.48 7.18
N ALA A 45 20.82 -0.33 5.85
CA ALA A 45 22.02 -0.48 5.05
C ALA A 45 23.10 0.57 5.36
N MET A 46 22.72 1.81 5.67
CA MET A 46 23.67 2.84 6.12
C MET A 46 24.27 2.52 7.48
N LYS A 47 23.46 1.98 8.41
CA LYS A 47 23.90 1.62 9.76
C LYS A 47 24.79 0.37 9.79
N ASN A 48 24.52 -0.62 8.95
CA ASN A 48 25.27 -1.87 8.89
C ASN A 48 26.08 -1.99 7.58
N LYS A 49 27.41 -1.75 7.63
CA LYS A 49 28.38 -1.93 6.52
C LYS A 49 28.67 -3.41 6.16
N GLY A 50 27.72 -4.32 6.39
CA GLY A 50 27.90 -5.78 6.23
C GLY A 50 27.52 -6.34 4.85
N ARG A 51 27.76 -7.65 4.68
CA ARG A 51 27.66 -8.44 3.43
C ARG A 51 26.27 -8.49 2.75
N ASN A 52 25.19 -8.10 3.45
CA ASN A 52 23.80 -8.17 2.96
C ASN A 52 23.18 -6.78 2.67
N ARG A 53 24.01 -5.74 2.50
CA ARG A 53 23.56 -4.35 2.26
C ARG A 53 22.71 -4.21 0.99
N GLY A 54 23.07 -4.93 -0.07
CA GLY A 54 22.36 -4.89 -1.35
C GLY A 54 20.99 -5.57 -1.31
N ASP A 55 20.83 -6.64 -0.52
CA ASP A 55 19.56 -7.37 -0.41
C ASP A 55 18.48 -6.51 0.22
N SER A 56 18.79 -5.84 1.34
CA SER A 56 17.78 -5.06 2.06
C SER A 56 17.35 -3.79 1.31
N ILE A 57 18.27 -3.10 0.63
CA ILE A 57 17.92 -1.93 -0.20
C ILE A 57 17.14 -2.39 -1.43
N GLY A 58 17.60 -3.45 -2.10
CA GLY A 58 16.99 -3.90 -3.34
C GLY A 58 15.54 -4.34 -3.16
N MET A 59 15.21 -4.98 -2.04
CA MET A 59 13.82 -5.30 -1.69
C MET A 59 12.92 -4.05 -1.62
N GLY A 60 13.44 -2.94 -1.08
CA GLY A 60 12.71 -1.67 -1.04
C GLY A 60 12.53 -1.03 -2.41
N ILE A 61 13.58 -1.07 -3.25
CA ILE A 61 13.53 -0.54 -4.62
C ILE A 61 12.54 -1.36 -5.46
N GLN A 62 12.58 -2.68 -5.34
CA GLN A 62 11.68 -3.61 -6.01
C GLN A 62 10.23 -3.40 -5.54
N ALA A 63 10.00 -3.26 -4.24
CA ALA A 63 8.68 -2.97 -3.70
C ALA A 63 8.10 -1.69 -4.30
N LEU A 64 8.85 -0.60 -4.27
CA LEU A 64 8.40 0.69 -4.80
C LEU A 64 8.18 0.65 -6.31
N THR A 65 9.15 0.14 -7.07
CA THR A 65 9.10 0.08 -8.53
C THR A 65 7.94 -0.80 -8.99
N MET A 66 7.79 -1.98 -8.39
CA MET A 66 6.70 -2.88 -8.73
C MET A 66 5.33 -2.29 -8.38
N THR A 67 5.23 -1.60 -7.25
CA THR A 67 4.01 -0.86 -6.89
C THR A 67 3.69 0.20 -7.94
N ALA A 68 4.67 0.99 -8.40
CA ALA A 68 4.46 1.99 -9.43
C ALA A 68 4.04 1.39 -10.78
N ILE A 69 4.69 0.31 -11.21
CA ILE A 69 4.38 -0.40 -12.47
C ILE A 69 2.94 -0.92 -12.47
N VAL A 70 2.41 -1.34 -11.32
CA VAL A 70 1.04 -1.85 -11.22
C VAL A 70 0.02 -0.71 -11.02
N TYR A 71 0.29 0.21 -10.10
CA TYR A 71 -0.68 1.24 -9.72
C TYR A 71 -0.83 2.32 -10.78
N LEU A 72 0.22 2.73 -11.50
CA LEU A 72 0.06 3.78 -12.52
C LEU A 72 -0.86 3.35 -13.67
N PRO A 73 -0.68 2.17 -14.29
CA PRO A 73 -1.62 1.69 -15.29
C PRO A 73 -2.96 1.26 -14.68
N GLY A 74 -2.95 0.70 -13.46
CA GLY A 74 -4.16 0.32 -12.75
C GLY A 74 -5.08 1.53 -12.49
N MET A 75 -4.48 2.67 -12.14
CA MET A 75 -5.17 3.95 -12.00
C MET A 75 -5.80 4.39 -13.32
N MET A 76 -5.11 4.29 -14.45
CA MET A 76 -5.69 4.63 -15.76
C MET A 76 -6.93 3.77 -16.07
N ILE A 77 -6.85 2.47 -15.81
CA ILE A 77 -7.98 1.54 -16.01
C ILE A 77 -9.13 1.86 -15.05
N GLY A 78 -8.85 2.02 -13.75
CA GLY A 78 -9.88 2.34 -12.76
C GLY A 78 -10.55 3.69 -13.03
N TYR A 79 -9.80 4.70 -13.48
CA TYR A 79 -10.36 5.96 -13.92
C TYR A 79 -11.29 5.79 -15.13
N ALA A 80 -10.91 4.96 -16.11
CA ALA A 80 -11.76 4.65 -17.25
C ALA A 80 -13.05 3.92 -16.81
N LEU A 81 -12.98 3.00 -15.85
CA LEU A 81 -14.14 2.31 -15.29
C LEU A 81 -15.11 3.27 -14.59
N LEU A 82 -14.57 4.21 -13.80
CA LEU A 82 -15.37 5.23 -13.12
C LEU A 82 -16.01 6.22 -14.10
N ARG A 83 -15.27 6.65 -15.14
CA ARG A 83 -15.80 7.56 -16.16
C ARG A 83 -16.83 6.90 -17.05
N GLY A 84 -16.67 5.60 -17.34
CA GLY A 84 -17.58 4.83 -18.17
C GLY A 84 -18.87 4.39 -17.48
N GLY A 85 -19.05 4.69 -16.18
CA GLY A 85 -20.25 4.31 -15.42
C GLY A 85 -20.41 2.80 -15.20
N VAL A 86 -19.37 2.01 -15.47
CA VAL A 86 -19.42 0.53 -15.36
C VAL A 86 -19.77 0.08 -13.94
N LEU A 87 -19.37 0.87 -12.94
CA LEU A 87 -19.61 0.58 -11.53
C LEU A 87 -20.84 1.30 -10.95
N ASP A 88 -21.66 1.96 -11.77
CA ASP A 88 -22.80 2.74 -11.26
C ASP A 88 -23.93 1.88 -10.70
N ALA A 89 -24.02 0.63 -11.16
CA ALA A 89 -24.92 -0.38 -10.60
C ALA A 89 -24.44 -0.92 -9.22
N VAL A 90 -23.19 -0.69 -8.85
CA VAL A 90 -22.62 -1.19 -7.58
C VAL A 90 -22.97 -0.22 -6.45
N ASN A 91 -23.94 -0.60 -5.63
CA ASN A 91 -24.35 0.10 -4.42
C ASN A 91 -23.90 -0.67 -3.17
N TRP A 92 -22.58 -0.80 -3.01
CA TRP A 92 -22.01 -1.42 -1.82
C TRP A 92 -21.88 -0.40 -0.70
N HIS A 93 -22.81 -0.50 0.23
CA HIS A 93 -22.77 0.11 1.55
C HIS A 93 -22.77 -0.97 2.61
N ALA A 94 -22.24 -0.65 3.78
CA ALA A 94 -22.47 -1.44 4.97
C ALA A 94 -23.97 -1.64 5.14
N SER A 95 -24.41 -2.88 5.33
CA SER A 95 -25.83 -3.14 5.61
C SER A 95 -26.25 -2.31 6.83
N GLY A 96 -27.47 -1.78 6.86
CA GLY A 96 -27.95 -0.99 8.00
C GLY A 96 -27.83 -1.71 9.35
N LYS A 97 -27.76 -3.06 9.34
CA LYS A 97 -27.44 -3.88 10.52
C LYS A 97 -25.99 -3.68 11.00
N LEU A 98 -25.01 -3.63 10.10
CA LEU A 98 -23.60 -3.39 10.45
C LEU A 98 -23.41 -1.97 10.98
N GLU A 99 -24.04 -0.98 10.35
CA GLU A 99 -24.00 0.41 10.80
C GLU A 99 -24.63 0.56 12.20
N ALA A 100 -25.77 -0.09 12.45
CA ALA A 100 -26.42 -0.09 13.76
C ALA A 100 -25.56 -0.77 14.86
N VAL A 101 -24.89 -1.87 14.54
CA VAL A 101 -23.97 -2.54 15.48
C VAL A 101 -22.77 -1.66 15.77
N LEU A 102 -22.14 -1.08 14.75
CA LEU A 102 -21.00 -0.19 14.93
C LEU A 102 -21.37 1.07 15.71
N GLY A 103 -22.51 1.69 15.39
CA GLY A 103 -23.03 2.85 16.13
C GLY A 103 -23.32 2.50 17.59
N ARG A 104 -23.83 1.30 17.88
CA ARG A 104 -24.09 0.87 19.27
C ARG A 104 -22.81 0.59 20.06
N VAL A 105 -21.80 0.01 19.42
CA VAL A 105 -20.54 -0.36 20.07
C VAL A 105 -19.60 0.84 20.21
N TRP A 106 -19.46 1.64 19.15
CA TRP A 106 -18.47 2.71 19.08
C TRP A 106 -19.06 4.12 19.22
N GLY A 107 -20.35 4.31 18.92
CA GLY A 107 -21.01 5.62 19.00
C GLY A 107 -20.80 6.33 20.33
N PRO A 108 -21.02 5.69 21.50
CA PRO A 108 -20.81 6.34 22.79
C PRO A 108 -19.39 6.90 22.98
N THR A 109 -18.39 6.16 22.50
CA THR A 109 -16.99 6.58 22.56
C THR A 109 -16.71 7.72 21.59
N VAL A 110 -17.22 7.63 20.35
CA VAL A 110 -17.03 8.65 19.31
C VAL A 110 -17.71 9.96 19.71
N ASP A 111 -18.94 9.90 20.21
CA ASP A 111 -19.71 11.07 20.66
C ASP A 111 -19.06 11.74 21.87
N TRP A 112 -18.53 10.95 22.82
CA TRP A 112 -17.79 11.47 23.96
C TRP A 112 -16.54 12.24 23.52
N VAL A 113 -15.78 11.70 22.56
CA VAL A 113 -14.60 12.38 22.00
C VAL A 113 -15.01 13.64 21.24
N ALA A 114 -16.07 13.56 20.42
CA ALA A 114 -16.60 14.70 19.66
C ALA A 114 -17.05 15.86 20.56
N ALA A 115 -17.57 15.57 21.75
CA ALA A 115 -18.00 16.58 22.71
C ALA A 115 -16.83 17.32 23.39
N HIS A 116 -15.65 16.70 23.52
CA HIS A 116 -14.52 17.25 24.28
C HIS A 116 -13.38 17.79 23.40
N VAL A 117 -13.41 17.51 22.09
CA VAL A 117 -12.30 17.84 21.19
C VAL A 117 -12.78 18.83 20.11
N PRO A 118 -12.07 19.96 19.92
CA PRO A 118 -12.38 20.90 18.84
C PRO A 118 -12.36 20.22 17.46
N GLY A 119 -13.26 20.64 16.55
CA GLY A 119 -13.43 20.04 15.22
C GLY A 119 -12.15 19.78 14.43
N GLY A 120 -11.21 20.73 14.43
CA GLY A 120 -9.92 20.56 13.75
C GLY A 120 -9.00 19.52 14.40
N LEU A 121 -9.08 19.36 15.73
CA LEU A 121 -8.31 18.34 16.46
C LEU A 121 -8.95 16.95 16.36
N LEU A 122 -10.27 16.85 16.14
CA LEU A 122 -10.96 15.55 15.99
C LEU A 122 -10.37 14.71 14.88
N PHE A 123 -10.01 15.34 13.76
CA PHE A 123 -9.30 14.67 12.67
C PHE A 123 -7.96 14.09 13.12
N LEU A 124 -7.17 14.86 13.87
CA LEU A 124 -5.87 14.41 14.39
C LEU A 124 -6.02 13.29 15.43
N VAL A 125 -7.05 13.36 16.27
CA VAL A 125 -7.38 12.31 17.24
C VAL A 125 -7.82 11.02 16.54
N GLY A 126 -8.67 11.11 15.51
CA GLY A 126 -9.08 9.98 14.69
C GLY A 126 -7.90 9.34 13.96
N LEU A 127 -7.07 10.16 13.30
CA LEU A 127 -5.84 9.72 12.67
C LEU A 127 -4.89 9.05 13.67
N GLY A 128 -4.69 9.66 14.84
CA GLY A 128 -3.88 9.11 15.92
C GLY A 128 -4.40 7.76 16.41
N THR A 129 -5.73 7.64 16.58
CA THR A 129 -6.38 6.39 16.99
C THR A 129 -6.17 5.28 15.97
N ILE A 130 -6.30 5.58 14.68
CA ILE A 130 -6.02 4.63 13.60
C ILE A 130 -4.55 4.19 13.66
N LEU A 131 -3.62 5.13 13.80
CA LEU A 131 -2.19 4.84 13.87
C LEU A 131 -1.83 3.97 15.10
N VAL A 132 -2.40 4.28 16.26
CA VAL A 132 -2.20 3.51 17.50
C VAL A 132 -2.78 2.10 17.36
N SER A 133 -3.98 1.96 16.79
CA SER A 133 -4.62 0.65 16.58
C SER A 133 -3.77 -0.25 15.68
N PHE A 134 -3.24 0.30 14.57
CA PHE A 134 -2.31 -0.45 13.72
C PHE A 134 -1.02 -0.82 14.44
N LYS A 135 -0.46 0.09 15.25
CA LYS A 135 0.73 -0.20 16.06
C LYS A 135 0.50 -1.30 17.09
N LEU A 136 -0.69 -1.35 17.70
CA LEU A 136 -1.08 -2.40 18.62
C LEU A 136 -1.25 -3.74 17.90
N LEU A 137 -1.85 -3.76 16.71
CA LEU A 137 -1.90 -4.94 15.84
C LEU A 137 -0.48 -5.44 15.53
N ASP A 138 0.44 -4.55 15.14
CA ASP A 138 1.84 -4.90 14.88
C ASP A 138 2.56 -5.49 16.10
N HIS A 139 2.16 -5.09 17.31
CA HIS A 139 2.76 -5.56 18.57
C HIS A 139 2.22 -6.92 19.04
N VAL A 140 0.97 -7.23 18.72
CA VAL A 140 0.30 -8.48 19.10
C VAL A 140 0.58 -9.60 18.08
N LEU A 141 0.99 -9.25 16.85
CA LEU A 141 1.48 -10.23 15.90
C LEU A 141 2.77 -10.87 16.44
N PRO A 142 2.78 -12.20 16.68
CA PRO A 142 3.99 -12.89 17.10
C PRO A 142 5.10 -12.64 16.08
N SER A 143 6.28 -12.23 16.54
CA SER A 143 7.48 -12.30 15.71
C SER A 143 7.60 -13.74 15.24
N VAL A 144 7.52 -13.96 13.93
CA VAL A 144 7.70 -15.30 13.37
C VAL A 144 9.16 -15.69 13.55
N ASP A 145 9.47 -16.19 14.74
CA ASP A 145 10.62 -17.05 14.97
C ASP A 145 10.33 -18.31 14.18
N SER A 146 10.81 -18.26 12.94
CA SER A 146 10.87 -19.38 12.02
C SER A 146 11.99 -20.30 12.50
N ASP A 147 11.75 -20.92 13.65
CA ASP A 147 12.51 -22.06 14.10
C ASP A 147 12.14 -23.26 13.22
N THR A 148 13.18 -24.06 12.93
CA THR A 148 13.19 -25.37 12.27
C THR A 148 13.11 -25.42 10.73
N THR A 149 14.31 -25.61 10.15
CA THR A 149 14.62 -26.52 9.02
C THR A 149 13.66 -26.49 7.83
N VAL A 150 13.87 -25.53 6.91
CA VAL A 150 13.24 -25.53 5.59
C VAL A 150 13.77 -26.72 4.79
N THR A 151 12.98 -27.80 4.74
CA THR A 151 13.25 -28.96 3.89
C THR A 151 13.22 -28.55 2.43
N SER A 152 14.18 -29.04 1.63
CA SER A 152 14.45 -28.69 0.22
C SER A 152 13.23 -28.66 -0.72
N LYS A 153 12.15 -29.39 -0.41
CA LYS A 153 10.90 -29.40 -1.19
C LYS A 153 10.07 -28.10 -1.04
N ARG A 154 10.06 -27.45 0.13
CA ARG A 154 9.33 -26.18 0.33
C ARG A 154 9.98 -25.01 -0.41
N ALA A 155 11.30 -25.04 -0.58
CA ALA A 155 12.04 -24.04 -1.34
C ALA A 155 11.78 -24.08 -2.86
N ALA A 156 11.30 -25.19 -3.41
CA ALA A 156 10.96 -25.29 -4.84
C ALA A 156 9.64 -24.58 -5.17
N TRP A 157 8.66 -24.64 -4.27
CA TRP A 157 7.35 -24.01 -4.46
C TRP A 157 7.42 -22.48 -4.45
N LEU A 158 8.32 -21.90 -3.67
CA LEU A 158 8.57 -20.46 -3.58
C LEU A 158 9.21 -19.87 -4.85
N LYS A 159 9.61 -20.70 -5.82
CA LYS A 159 10.16 -20.24 -7.11
C LYS A 159 9.08 -19.93 -8.15
N HIS A 160 7.86 -20.45 -7.95
CA HIS A 160 6.77 -20.26 -8.91
C HIS A 160 6.09 -18.90 -8.69
N PRO A 161 5.96 -18.06 -9.74
CA PRO A 161 5.42 -16.71 -9.59
C PRO A 161 3.98 -16.69 -9.04
N TRP A 162 3.14 -17.62 -9.46
CA TRP A 162 1.76 -17.74 -8.97
C TRP A 162 1.69 -18.12 -7.49
N THR A 163 2.60 -18.99 -7.02
CA THR A 163 2.69 -19.35 -5.60
C THR A 163 3.12 -18.16 -4.76
N MET A 164 4.11 -17.40 -5.22
CA MET A 164 4.57 -16.20 -4.53
C MET A 164 3.50 -15.09 -4.51
N PHE A 165 2.76 -14.95 -5.61
CA PHE A 165 1.61 -14.05 -5.68
C PHE A 165 0.52 -14.44 -4.67
N ALA A 166 0.13 -15.72 -4.65
CA ALA A 166 -0.87 -16.23 -3.70
C ALA A 166 -0.40 -16.08 -2.24
N LEU A 167 0.89 -16.29 -1.98
CA LEU A 167 1.47 -16.08 -0.66
C LEU A 167 1.41 -14.60 -0.24
N GLY A 168 1.70 -13.69 -1.17
CA GLY A 168 1.53 -12.25 -0.96
C GLY A 168 0.09 -11.90 -0.61
N CYS A 169 -0.87 -12.41 -1.38
CA CYS A 169 -2.30 -12.23 -1.11
C CYS A 169 -2.70 -12.78 0.27
N LEU A 170 -2.23 -13.98 0.64
CA LEU A 170 -2.55 -14.61 1.90
C LEU A 170 -2.02 -13.81 3.09
N VAL A 171 -0.73 -13.47 3.08
CA VAL A 171 -0.10 -12.72 4.19
C VAL A 171 -0.75 -11.34 4.32
N ALA A 172 -1.01 -10.66 3.20
CA ALA A 172 -1.68 -9.37 3.20
C ALA A 172 -3.15 -9.44 3.66
N THR A 173 -3.89 -10.49 3.32
CA THR A 173 -5.24 -10.71 3.87
C THR A 173 -5.20 -10.81 5.39
N LEU A 174 -4.27 -11.61 5.91
CA LEU A 174 -4.17 -11.88 7.35
C LEU A 174 -3.72 -10.66 8.14
N THR A 175 -2.84 -9.85 7.56
CA THR A 175 -2.23 -8.68 8.23
C THR A 175 -2.94 -7.37 7.92
N LEU A 176 -3.76 -7.34 6.86
CA LEU A 176 -4.40 -6.13 6.32
C LEU A 176 -3.40 -4.99 6.07
N SER A 177 -2.12 -5.28 5.82
CA SER A 177 -1.07 -4.27 5.72
C SER A 177 0.06 -4.67 4.77
N VAL A 178 0.34 -3.79 3.80
CA VAL A 178 1.43 -4.00 2.82
C VAL A 178 2.76 -3.91 3.53
N SER A 179 2.91 -2.97 4.45
CA SER A 179 4.16 -2.75 5.17
C SER A 179 4.52 -3.97 6.01
N VAL A 180 3.55 -4.58 6.70
CA VAL A 180 3.76 -5.81 7.47
C VAL A 180 4.11 -6.98 6.55
N ALA A 181 3.36 -7.17 5.46
CA ALA A 181 3.64 -8.20 4.48
C ALA A 181 5.07 -8.09 3.92
N LEU A 182 5.52 -6.89 3.54
CA LEU A 182 6.87 -6.66 3.04
C LEU A 182 7.95 -6.83 4.13
N THR A 183 7.67 -6.51 5.40
CA THR A 183 8.63 -6.77 6.48
C THR A 183 8.87 -8.24 6.74
N VAL A 184 7.90 -9.13 6.49
CA VAL A 184 8.10 -10.59 6.56
C VAL A 184 9.03 -11.09 5.44
N LEU A 185 9.05 -10.40 4.31
CA LEU A 185 9.85 -10.77 3.15
C LEU A 185 11.36 -10.49 3.36
N VAL A 186 11.69 -9.46 4.15
CA VAL A 186 13.08 -9.07 4.46
C VAL A 186 13.89 -10.19 5.16
N PRO A 187 13.44 -10.81 6.26
CA PRO A 187 14.18 -11.89 6.90
C PRO A 187 14.23 -13.16 6.04
N LEU A 188 13.20 -13.44 5.25
CA LEU A 188 13.20 -14.58 4.32
C LEU A 188 14.25 -14.42 3.21
N ALA A 189 14.40 -13.19 2.70
CA ALA A 189 15.44 -12.84 1.74
C ALA A 189 16.84 -12.86 2.37
N ALA A 190 17.00 -12.32 3.59
CA ALA A 190 18.28 -12.32 4.31
C ALA A 190 18.79 -13.74 4.64
N LYS A 191 17.87 -14.69 4.84
CA LYS A 191 18.16 -16.12 5.04
C LYS A 191 18.40 -16.88 3.73
N GLY A 192 18.29 -16.24 2.57
CA GLY A 192 18.44 -16.86 1.25
C GLY A 192 17.34 -17.86 0.88
N ILE A 193 16.21 -17.85 1.62
CA ILE A 193 15.06 -18.73 1.37
C ILE A 193 14.30 -18.25 0.13
N ILE A 194 14.21 -16.93 -0.02
CA ILE A 194 13.58 -16.26 -1.16
C ILE A 194 14.64 -15.39 -1.81
N LYS A 195 14.83 -15.53 -3.12
CA LYS A 195 15.69 -14.61 -3.85
C LYS A 195 14.95 -13.30 -4.14
N ARG A 196 15.69 -12.20 -4.27
CA ARG A 196 15.12 -10.89 -4.60
C ARG A 196 14.24 -10.93 -5.86
N ASP A 197 14.64 -11.73 -6.84
CA ASP A 197 13.92 -11.88 -8.11
C ASP A 197 12.66 -12.76 -8.04
N GLU A 198 12.40 -13.38 -6.89
CA GLU A 198 11.21 -14.17 -6.56
C GLU A 198 10.21 -13.34 -5.71
N ALA A 199 10.62 -12.17 -5.21
CA ALA A 199 9.79 -11.27 -4.38
C ALA A 199 8.74 -10.48 -5.16
N LEU A 200 8.94 -10.26 -6.47
CA LEU A 200 8.07 -9.39 -7.27
C LEU A 200 6.59 -9.84 -7.32
N PRO A 201 6.27 -11.14 -7.53
CA PRO A 201 4.89 -11.60 -7.48
C PRO A 201 4.26 -11.46 -6.10
N TYR A 202 5.04 -11.67 -5.03
CA TYR A 202 4.59 -11.46 -3.66
C TYR A 202 4.16 -10.01 -3.43
N ILE A 203 4.97 -9.04 -3.89
CA ILE A 203 4.63 -7.61 -3.80
C ILE A 203 3.31 -7.31 -4.55
N MET A 204 3.13 -7.86 -5.76
CA MET A 204 1.88 -7.69 -6.52
C MET A 204 0.66 -8.21 -5.75
N GLY A 205 0.76 -9.41 -5.18
CA GLY A 205 -0.32 -10.02 -4.41
C GLY A 205 -0.67 -9.19 -3.17
N ALA A 206 0.35 -8.82 -2.38
CA ALA A 206 0.16 -8.02 -1.17
C ALA A 206 -0.49 -6.66 -1.46
N ASN A 207 -0.12 -6.03 -2.58
CA ASN A 207 -0.66 -4.75 -3.01
C ASN A 207 -2.14 -4.79 -3.38
N ILE A 208 -2.64 -5.90 -3.94
CA ILE A 208 -4.07 -6.04 -4.28
C ILE A 208 -4.88 -6.23 -3.00
N THR A 209 -4.47 -7.17 -2.15
CA THR A 209 -5.35 -7.63 -1.08
C THR A 209 -5.51 -6.61 0.04
N THR A 210 -4.56 -5.70 0.17
CA THR A 210 -4.68 -4.56 1.08
C THR A 210 -5.62 -3.47 0.60
N LEU A 211 -6.17 -3.54 -0.62
CA LEU A 211 -7.29 -2.67 -0.99
C LEU A 211 -8.61 -3.15 -0.37
N ALA A 212 -8.67 -4.41 0.09
CA ALA A 212 -9.83 -4.92 0.82
C ALA A 212 -10.05 -4.17 2.15
N ASP A 213 -8.96 -3.80 2.86
CA ASP A 213 -9.05 -2.98 4.08
C ASP A 213 -9.76 -1.65 3.81
N THR A 214 -9.40 -1.01 2.71
CA THR A 214 -9.87 0.31 2.33
C THR A 214 -11.30 0.19 1.81
N LEU A 215 -11.64 -0.92 1.15
CA LEU A 215 -12.99 -1.17 0.68
C LEU A 215 -13.96 -1.28 1.86
N VAL A 216 -13.58 -1.95 2.95
CA VAL A 216 -14.39 -2.00 4.17
C VAL A 216 -14.63 -0.59 4.72
N VAL A 217 -13.58 0.23 4.83
CA VAL A 217 -13.70 1.63 5.28
C VAL A 217 -14.58 2.45 4.35
N ALA A 218 -14.49 2.21 3.04
CA ALA A 218 -15.26 2.91 2.03
C ALA A 218 -16.74 2.52 2.01
N MET A 219 -17.06 1.26 2.33
CA MET A 219 -18.44 0.79 2.49
C MET A 219 -19.13 1.38 3.73
N LEU A 220 -18.36 1.83 4.73
CA LEU A 220 -18.87 2.52 5.91
C LEU A 220 -19.19 4.00 5.66
N GLN A 221 -18.84 4.54 4.49
CA GLN A 221 -19.17 5.92 4.14
C GLN A 221 -20.65 6.05 3.77
N GLN A 222 -21.20 7.23 3.99
CA GLN A 222 -22.60 7.55 3.68
C GLN A 222 -22.91 7.43 2.18
N THR A 223 -21.90 7.52 1.29
CA THR A 223 -22.10 7.46 -0.16
C THR A 223 -21.48 6.19 -0.78
N PRO A 224 -22.13 5.58 -1.80
CA PRO A 224 -21.62 4.36 -2.43
C PRO A 224 -20.40 4.66 -3.30
N MET A 225 -20.20 5.95 -3.62
CA MET A 225 -19.14 6.43 -4.47
C MET A 225 -17.76 6.13 -3.87
N ALA A 226 -17.61 6.16 -2.54
CA ALA A 226 -16.36 5.78 -1.89
C ALA A 226 -15.99 4.32 -2.21
N ALA A 227 -16.95 3.39 -2.04
CA ALA A 227 -16.73 1.98 -2.36
C ALA A 227 -16.44 1.76 -3.84
N ARG A 228 -17.12 2.49 -4.74
CA ARG A 228 -16.86 2.45 -6.20
C ARG A 228 -15.45 2.91 -6.56
N ILE A 229 -14.95 3.97 -5.91
CA ILE A 229 -13.58 4.49 -6.12
C ILE A 229 -12.56 3.40 -5.77
N VAL A 230 -12.67 2.81 -4.57
CA VAL A 230 -11.75 1.74 -4.13
C VAL A 230 -11.87 0.51 -5.01
N LEU A 231 -13.09 0.12 -5.40
CA LEU A 231 -13.33 -1.03 -6.25
C LEU A 231 -12.73 -0.84 -7.65
N ALA A 232 -12.88 0.35 -8.24
CA ALA A 232 -12.28 0.66 -9.53
C ALA A 232 -10.75 0.54 -9.49
N GLU A 233 -10.13 1.01 -8.41
CA GLU A 233 -8.69 0.88 -8.21
C GLU A 233 -8.30 -0.58 -8.03
N ALA A 234 -9.03 -1.33 -7.19
CA ALA A 234 -8.79 -2.74 -6.95
C ALA A 234 -8.87 -3.57 -8.25
N ILE A 235 -9.88 -3.30 -9.09
CA ILE A 235 -10.02 -3.95 -10.40
C ILE A 235 -8.83 -3.57 -11.29
N GLY A 236 -8.51 -2.29 -11.42
CA GLY A 236 -7.41 -1.83 -12.27
C GLY A 236 -6.05 -2.44 -11.87
N VAL A 237 -5.71 -2.38 -10.59
CA VAL A 237 -4.48 -2.95 -10.03
C VAL A 237 -4.45 -4.48 -10.20
N THR A 238 -5.58 -5.15 -10.00
CA THR A 238 -5.69 -6.62 -10.18
C THR A 238 -5.49 -7.00 -11.64
N VAL A 239 -6.18 -6.34 -12.56
CA VAL A 239 -6.06 -6.59 -14.01
C VAL A 239 -4.61 -6.42 -14.46
N VAL A 240 -3.95 -5.33 -14.05
CA VAL A 240 -2.55 -5.08 -14.42
C VAL A 240 -1.61 -6.11 -13.81
N SER A 241 -1.79 -6.44 -12.52
CA SER A 241 -0.95 -7.44 -11.85
C SER A 241 -1.07 -8.82 -12.49
N VAL A 242 -2.30 -9.27 -12.76
CA VAL A 242 -2.57 -10.57 -13.38
C VAL A 242 -2.06 -10.59 -14.81
N PHE A 243 -2.25 -9.50 -15.58
CA PHE A 243 -1.73 -9.38 -16.94
C PHE A 243 -0.21 -9.43 -16.96
N ILE A 244 0.47 -8.69 -16.09
CA ILE A 244 1.93 -8.74 -15.96
C ILE A 244 2.36 -10.16 -15.61
N LEU A 245 1.74 -10.79 -14.62
CA LEU A 245 2.13 -12.13 -14.16
C LEU A 245 1.92 -13.21 -15.25
N ALA A 246 0.84 -13.11 -16.02
CA ALA A 246 0.50 -14.09 -17.05
C ALA A 246 1.25 -13.89 -18.38
N VAL A 247 1.48 -12.64 -18.80
CA VAL A 247 1.96 -12.32 -20.16
C VAL A 247 3.36 -11.71 -20.16
N CYS A 248 3.62 -10.75 -19.27
CA CYS A 248 4.80 -9.89 -19.33
C CYS A 248 5.75 -10.05 -18.14
N TYR A 249 5.71 -11.19 -17.44
CA TYR A 249 6.43 -11.33 -16.17
C TYR A 249 7.95 -11.26 -16.36
N GLN A 250 8.50 -11.99 -17.32
CA GLN A 250 9.94 -12.03 -17.58
C GLN A 250 10.55 -10.69 -18.02
N PRO A 251 9.95 -9.91 -18.95
CA PRO A 251 10.49 -8.59 -19.27
C PRO A 251 10.37 -7.61 -18.10
N VAL A 252 9.24 -7.59 -17.39
CA VAL A 252 9.06 -6.71 -16.22
C VAL A 252 10.06 -7.06 -15.12
N LYS A 253 10.22 -8.35 -14.80
CA LYS A 253 11.20 -8.84 -13.85
C LYS A 253 12.62 -8.37 -14.18
N ARG A 254 13.05 -8.54 -15.44
CA ARG A 254 14.38 -8.11 -15.89
C ARG A 254 14.56 -6.60 -15.81
N ALA A 255 13.54 -5.83 -16.17
CA ALA A 255 13.59 -4.36 -16.07
C ALA A 255 13.70 -3.87 -14.62
N VAL A 256 12.90 -4.45 -13.71
CA VAL A 256 12.90 -4.07 -12.29
C VAL A 256 14.24 -4.43 -11.64
N ILE A 257 14.78 -5.62 -11.90
CA ILE A 257 16.08 -6.04 -11.36
C ILE A 257 17.22 -5.21 -11.95
N GLY A 258 17.19 -4.93 -13.27
CA GLY A 258 18.19 -4.10 -13.90
C GLY A 258 18.22 -2.67 -13.34
N LEU A 259 17.05 -2.09 -13.03
CA LEU A 259 16.94 -0.80 -12.36
C LEU A 259 17.52 -0.85 -10.94
N ASP A 260 17.18 -1.90 -10.19
CA ASP A 260 17.69 -2.14 -8.84
C ASP A 260 19.22 -2.23 -8.81
N ASP A 261 19.81 -3.10 -9.63
CA ASP A 261 21.26 -3.26 -9.75
C ASP A 261 21.96 -1.95 -10.15
N TRP A 262 21.35 -1.19 -11.08
CA TRP A 262 21.90 0.09 -11.53
C TRP A 262 21.88 1.18 -10.44
N LEU A 263 20.83 1.20 -9.61
CA LEU A 263 20.68 2.13 -8.48
C LEU A 263 21.63 1.78 -7.34
N VAL A 264 21.71 0.50 -6.97
CA VAL A 264 22.54 0.01 -5.86
C VAL A 264 24.04 0.08 -6.18
N ALA A 265 24.43 0.02 -7.46
CA ALA A 265 25.83 0.12 -7.90
C ALA A 265 26.54 1.43 -7.51
N SER A 266 25.81 2.50 -7.16
CA SER A 266 26.41 3.77 -6.73
C SER A 266 25.61 4.45 -5.63
N ASN A 267 26.27 4.75 -4.51
CA ASN A 267 25.68 5.53 -3.42
C ASN A 267 25.13 6.89 -3.90
N ARG A 268 25.74 7.50 -4.93
CA ARG A 268 25.25 8.75 -5.52
C ARG A 268 23.92 8.54 -6.24
N ARG A 269 23.78 7.49 -7.05
CA ARG A 269 22.54 7.17 -7.78
C ARG A 269 21.42 6.82 -6.80
N LEU A 270 21.72 5.99 -5.81
CA LEU A 270 20.78 5.64 -4.76
C LEU A 270 20.33 6.88 -3.97
N GLY A 271 21.28 7.74 -3.56
CA GLY A 271 20.98 8.99 -2.86
C GLY A 271 20.14 9.96 -3.68
N LEU A 272 20.43 10.10 -4.98
CA LEU A 272 19.63 10.91 -5.90
C LEU A 272 18.23 10.34 -6.11
N PHE A 273 18.09 9.02 -6.20
CA PHE A 273 16.79 8.36 -6.33
C PHE A 273 15.92 8.56 -5.08
N VAL A 274 16.47 8.29 -3.89
CA VAL A 274 15.78 8.50 -2.61
C VAL A 274 15.48 10.00 -2.40
N GLY A 275 16.43 10.88 -2.71
CA GLY A 275 16.25 12.33 -2.64
C GLY A 275 15.14 12.81 -3.59
N GLY A 276 15.13 12.33 -4.83
CA GLY A 276 14.08 12.64 -5.81
C GLY A 276 12.70 12.17 -5.35
N LEU A 277 12.62 10.99 -4.74
CA LEU A 277 11.37 10.48 -4.14
C LEU A 277 10.82 11.34 -3.01
N LEU A 278 11.68 12.03 -2.25
CA LEU A 278 11.26 12.98 -1.21
C LEU A 278 10.90 14.34 -1.79
N VAL A 279 11.73 14.85 -2.70
CA VAL A 279 11.59 16.20 -3.26
C VAL A 279 10.40 16.30 -4.22
N LEU A 280 10.15 15.27 -5.02
CA LEU A 280 9.13 15.31 -6.08
C LEU A 280 7.70 15.50 -5.52
N PRO A 281 7.23 14.72 -4.52
CA PRO A 281 5.93 14.98 -3.89
C PRO A 281 5.85 16.36 -3.22
N ILE A 282 6.92 16.81 -2.56
CA ILE A 282 6.98 18.12 -1.92
C ILE A 282 6.90 19.24 -2.96
N SER A 283 7.60 19.09 -4.09
CA SER A 283 7.56 20.05 -5.19
C SER A 283 6.17 20.14 -5.81
N PHE A 284 5.46 19.02 -5.97
CA PHE A 284 4.07 19.04 -6.43
C PHE A 284 3.13 19.71 -5.42
N LEU A 285 3.30 19.43 -4.13
CA LEU A 285 2.52 20.06 -3.07
C LEU A 285 2.75 21.58 -3.01
N LEU A 286 4.01 22.01 -3.10
CA LEU A 286 4.39 23.43 -3.15
C LEU A 286 3.96 24.10 -4.47
N SER A 287 3.95 23.38 -5.59
CA SER A 287 3.46 23.93 -6.86
C SER A 287 1.96 24.29 -6.79
N GLY A 288 1.17 23.54 -6.01
CA GLY A 288 -0.22 23.89 -5.72
C GLY A 288 -0.38 25.18 -4.91
N LEU A 289 0.59 25.52 -4.06
CA LEU A 289 0.62 26.80 -3.33
C LEU A 289 1.06 27.98 -4.20
N VAL A 290 1.89 27.74 -5.22
CA VAL A 290 2.39 28.77 -6.14
C VAL A 290 1.42 29.05 -7.30
N ILE A 291 0.67 28.03 -7.75
CA ILE A 291 -0.29 28.14 -8.86
C ILE A 291 -1.73 28.37 -8.34
N GLY A 292 -1.96 28.20 -7.03
CA GLY A 292 -3.20 28.58 -6.36
C GLY A 292 -3.38 30.10 -6.36
N THR A 293 -4.05 30.61 -7.40
CA THR A 293 -4.59 31.97 -7.39
C THR A 293 -5.62 32.09 -6.27
N PRO A 294 -5.58 33.15 -5.44
CA PRO A 294 -6.67 33.46 -4.54
C PRO A 294 -7.85 33.97 -5.37
N GLY A 295 -8.87 33.10 -5.54
CA GLY A 295 -10.20 33.45 -6.05
C GLY A 295 -10.47 33.02 -7.48
N VAL A 296 -11.28 31.96 -7.63
CA VAL A 296 -12.65 31.95 -8.23
C VAL A 296 -13.42 30.81 -7.58
#